data_AF-A0A933XXJ7-F1
#
_entry.id   AF-A0A933XXJ7-F1
#
_cell.length_a   1.000
_cell.length_b   1.000
_cell.length_c   1.000
_cell.angle_alpha   90.00
_cell.angle_beta   90.00
_cell.angle_gamma   90.00
#
_symmetry.space_group_name_H-M   'P 1'
#
loop_
_entity.id
_entity.type
_entity.pdbx_description
1 polymer ?
#
loop_
_entity_poly.entity_id
_entity_poly.type
_entity_poly.pdbx_seq_one_letter_code
_entity_poly.pdbx_strand_id
1 'polypeptide(L)'
;MDARAARPWVIELDLDRLAPGRTEPWSASRRPFTSVDPELERLGLASGEALALVELARRSDEPFVLAVGEGVRRGLPTAARTSVVARSPLSGLVADGQVGSDLARRLATLGDAFVLGGRARGNVLVLDEDGARVEATPELAGLEPREAHARLEERFGAAATLSIGRAGERGAPIANLAACSSGTGAAALAHYVGRGGLGAAFAAHGLKALVVRAPAIETAAHPELVRWLLASPRLAARANEGTLELPESYAARGDLFARGGSVAVDREQARRFAESLDRGAREAHGCRGCPTPCGVVLEGARGERRGARFSAGHALGLNLGLENGDDAFLLLAACDRAGLDAKELGAGLALVARARAVGTISGAAATAARLAGAPRFGDRDA
;
A
#
# COMPACT_ATOMS: atom_id res chain seq x y z
N MET A 1 -16.09 32.49 -5.09
CA MET A 1 -15.89 33.54 -4.06
C MET A 1 -16.64 33.06 -2.82
N ASP A 2 -16.04 32.77 -1.67
CA ASP A 2 -14.71 33.05 -1.15
C ASP A 2 -14.35 31.92 -0.18
N ALA A 3 -13.46 31.03 -0.62
CA ALA A 3 -12.67 30.22 0.26
C ALA A 3 -11.29 30.30 -0.36
N ARG A 4 -10.44 31.24 0.11
CA ARG A 4 -9.02 30.92 0.17
C ARG A 4 -8.98 29.53 0.78
N ALA A 5 -8.65 28.50 0.00
CA ALA A 5 -8.59 27.14 0.50
C ALA A 5 -7.75 27.23 1.77
N ALA A 6 -8.36 26.93 2.92
CA ALA A 6 -7.68 27.05 4.20
C ALA A 6 -6.34 26.31 4.05
N ARG A 7 -5.26 26.94 4.50
CA ARG A 7 -3.92 26.34 4.40
C ARG A 7 -3.98 24.91 4.97
N PRO A 8 -3.34 23.93 4.32
CA PRO A 8 -3.35 22.55 4.81
C PRO A 8 -2.92 22.49 6.27
N TRP A 9 -3.59 21.69 7.09
CA TRP A 9 -3.19 21.44 8.46
C TRP A 9 -2.15 20.33 8.52
N VAL A 10 -0.99 20.64 9.10
CA VAL A 10 0.08 19.70 9.38
C VAL A 10 0.04 19.34 10.85
N ILE A 11 -0.06 18.05 11.14
CA ILE A 11 -0.01 17.46 12.47
C ILE A 11 1.39 16.89 12.67
N GLU A 12 2.14 17.43 13.62
CA GLU A 12 3.48 16.97 13.98
C GLU A 12 3.41 16.14 15.26
N LEU A 13 3.78 14.85 15.18
CA LEU A 13 3.75 13.93 16.30
C LEU A 13 5.17 13.49 16.65
N ASP A 14 5.62 13.90 17.84
CA ASP A 14 6.83 13.37 18.48
C ASP A 14 6.45 12.12 19.27
N LEU A 15 6.69 10.95 18.67
CA LEU A 15 6.29 9.66 19.25
C LEU A 15 7.05 9.33 20.54
N ASP A 16 8.21 9.97 20.80
CA ASP A 16 8.95 9.77 22.05
C ASP A 16 8.22 10.38 23.26
N ARG A 17 7.34 11.36 23.00
CA ARG A 17 6.55 12.10 24.02
C ARG A 17 5.16 11.52 24.24
N LEU A 18 4.64 10.75 23.29
CA LEU A 18 3.32 10.12 23.44
C LEU A 18 3.38 8.99 24.46
N ALA A 19 2.81 9.24 25.64
CA ALA A 19 2.67 8.22 26.68
C ALA A 19 1.48 7.30 26.38
N PRO A 20 1.60 5.98 26.62
CA PRO A 20 0.50 5.05 26.41
C PRO A 20 -0.79 5.45 27.13
N GLY A 21 -1.91 5.45 26.42
CA GLY A 21 -3.24 5.78 26.96
C GLY A 21 -3.48 7.26 27.27
N ARG A 22 -2.51 8.15 27.03
CA ARG A 22 -2.69 9.61 27.15
C ARG A 22 -2.88 10.23 25.77
N THR A 23 -4.00 10.91 25.58
CA THR A 23 -4.26 11.68 24.35
C THR A 23 -3.53 13.01 24.38
N GLU A 24 -2.73 13.25 23.34
CA GLU A 24 -2.20 14.56 23.00
C GLU A 24 -3.21 15.29 22.10
N PRO A 25 -3.78 16.42 22.55
CA PRO A 25 -4.80 17.12 21.79
C PRO A 25 -4.21 17.77 20.53
N TRP A 26 -5.03 17.90 19.47
CA TRP A 26 -4.58 18.53 18.23
C TRP A 26 -4.06 19.96 18.41
N SER A 27 -4.52 20.69 19.42
CA SER A 27 -4.02 22.03 19.72
C SER A 27 -2.53 22.07 20.08
N ALA A 28 -1.94 20.95 20.50
CA ALA A 28 -0.53 20.85 20.84
C ALA A 28 0.37 20.50 19.64
N SER A 29 -0.20 19.87 18.60
CA SER A 29 0.54 19.26 17.49
C SER A 29 0.21 19.82 16.10
N ARG A 30 -0.88 20.61 15.98
CA ARG A 30 -1.33 21.14 14.68
C ARG A 30 -0.74 22.50 14.36
N ARG A 31 -0.34 22.70 13.10
CA ARG A 31 0.03 23.99 12.53
C ARG A 31 -0.48 24.13 11.09
N PRO A 32 -0.73 25.35 10.59
CA PRO A 32 -0.94 25.55 9.17
C PRO A 32 0.38 25.29 8.40
N PHE A 33 0.27 24.72 7.21
CA PHE A 33 1.39 24.61 6.29
C PHE A 33 1.83 26.01 5.84
N THR A 34 3.13 26.29 6.03
CA THR A 34 3.81 27.49 5.57
C THR A 34 5.29 27.17 5.30
N SER A 35 5.84 27.79 4.26
CA SER A 35 7.26 27.79 3.92
C SER A 35 7.74 29.21 3.61
N VAL A 36 8.95 29.54 4.06
CA VAL A 36 9.63 30.79 3.71
C VAL A 36 10.25 30.73 2.31
N ASP A 37 10.50 29.52 1.81
CA ASP A 37 10.91 29.28 0.42
C ASP A 37 9.65 29.30 -0.48
N PRO A 38 9.56 30.23 -1.44
CA PRO A 38 8.39 30.37 -2.31
C PRO A 38 8.11 29.14 -3.19
N GLU A 39 9.14 28.40 -3.58
CA GLU A 39 8.98 27.20 -4.40
C GLU A 39 8.43 26.04 -3.58
N LEU A 40 8.97 25.82 -2.37
CA LEU A 40 8.44 24.82 -1.44
C LEU A 40 7.03 25.16 -0.95
N GLU A 41 6.74 26.45 -0.77
CA GLU A 41 5.39 26.95 -0.45
C GLU A 41 4.40 26.57 -1.56
N ARG A 42 4.74 26.88 -2.81
CA ARG A 42 3.91 26.53 -3.97
C ARG A 42 3.74 25.02 -4.11
N LEU A 43 4.82 24.26 -3.92
CA LEU A 43 4.82 22.80 -4.04
C LEU A 43 3.93 22.15 -2.97
N GLY A 44 4.10 22.51 -1.70
CA GLY A 44 3.32 21.93 -0.61
C GLY A 44 1.82 22.26 -0.67
N LEU A 45 1.43 23.29 -1.42
CA LEU A 45 0.03 23.61 -1.69
C LEU A 45 -0.57 22.88 -2.89
N ALA A 46 0.25 22.17 -3.70
CA ALA A 46 -0.19 21.59 -4.98
C ALA A 46 -0.95 20.26 -4.82
N SER A 47 -0.48 19.37 -3.95
CA SER A 47 -1.09 18.05 -3.71
C SER A 47 -0.70 17.49 -2.34
N GLY A 48 -1.40 16.45 -1.89
CA GLY A 48 -1.04 15.77 -0.64
C GLY A 48 0.36 15.13 -0.71
N GLU A 49 0.72 14.55 -1.86
CA GLU A 49 2.05 13.95 -2.06
C GLU A 49 3.16 15.00 -2.02
N ALA A 50 2.94 16.13 -2.69
CA ALA A 50 3.88 17.25 -2.66
C ALA A 50 4.03 17.84 -1.25
N LEU A 51 2.93 17.96 -0.50
CA LEU A 51 2.95 18.35 0.91
C LEU A 51 3.78 17.37 1.74
N ALA A 52 3.59 16.06 1.58
CA ALA A 52 4.37 15.05 2.30
C ALA A 52 5.87 15.11 1.97
N LEU A 53 6.23 15.30 0.70
CA LEU A 53 7.62 15.44 0.26
C LEU A 53 8.29 16.69 0.85
N VAL A 54 7.58 17.83 0.87
CA VAL A 54 8.09 19.06 1.47
C VAL A 54 8.30 18.88 2.98
N GLU A 55 7.34 18.27 3.69
CA GLU A 55 7.47 18.04 5.13
C GLU A 55 8.56 17.00 5.47
N LEU A 56 8.77 15.99 4.62
CA LEU A 56 9.93 15.09 4.74
C LEU A 56 11.25 15.83 4.54
N ALA A 57 11.35 16.67 3.51
CA ALA A 57 12.59 17.38 3.16
C ALA A 57 13.02 18.43 4.19
N ARG A 58 12.07 18.94 4.99
CA ARG A 58 12.34 19.96 6.03
C ARG A 58 12.92 19.38 7.31
N ARG A 59 13.03 18.06 7.42
CA ARG A 59 13.37 17.37 8.67
C ARG A 59 14.62 16.53 8.54
N SER A 60 15.46 16.57 9.58
CA SER A 60 16.71 15.80 9.65
C SER A 60 16.57 14.49 10.42
N ASP A 61 15.44 14.25 11.08
CA ASP A 61 15.18 13.12 11.99
C ASP A 61 14.45 11.94 11.31
N GLU A 62 14.58 11.82 9.99
CA GLU A 62 13.99 10.76 9.16
C GLU A 62 12.49 10.49 9.46
N PRO A 63 11.60 11.48 9.30
CA PRO A 63 10.20 11.32 9.64
C PRO A 63 9.49 10.35 8.69
N PHE A 64 8.39 9.79 9.17
CA PHE A 64 7.40 9.09 8.35
C PHE A 64 6.19 10.00 8.13
N VAL A 65 5.87 10.31 6.87
CA VAL A 65 4.86 11.32 6.54
C VAL A 65 3.68 10.69 5.81
N LEU A 66 2.48 10.97 6.30
CA LEU A 66 1.21 10.64 5.65
C LEU A 66 0.54 11.95 5.22
N ALA A 67 -0.06 12.00 4.03
CA ALA A 67 -0.78 13.18 3.60
C ALA A 67 -1.96 12.88 2.67
N VAL A 68 -2.94 13.79 2.68
CA VAL A 68 -4.14 13.73 1.85
C VAL A 68 -4.27 15.00 1.00
N GLY A 69 -4.78 14.85 -0.21
CA GLY A 69 -4.96 15.98 -1.13
C GLY A 69 -6.28 16.71 -0.93
N GLU A 70 -6.37 17.94 -1.45
CA GLU A 70 -7.60 18.75 -1.44
C GLU A 70 -8.81 18.01 -2.03
N GLY A 71 -8.60 17.21 -3.07
CA GLY A 71 -9.67 16.41 -3.68
C GLY A 71 -10.34 15.45 -2.68
N VAL A 72 -9.58 14.93 -1.71
CA VAL A 72 -10.12 14.07 -0.64
C VAL A 72 -10.95 14.90 0.33
N ARG A 73 -10.46 16.06 0.78
CA ARG A 73 -11.21 17.00 1.65
C ARG A 73 -12.54 17.44 1.04
N ARG A 74 -12.55 17.63 -0.28
CA ARG A 74 -13.73 18.03 -1.04
C ARG A 74 -14.66 16.86 -1.37
N GLY A 75 -14.29 15.63 -1.02
CA GLY A 75 -15.08 14.45 -1.30
C GLY A 75 -15.25 14.16 -2.80
N LEU A 76 -14.30 14.57 -3.64
CA LEU A 76 -14.43 14.35 -5.10
C LEU A 76 -14.52 12.83 -5.39
N PRO A 77 -15.35 12.41 -6.36
CA PRO A 77 -15.35 11.03 -6.87
C PRO A 77 -13.92 10.58 -7.20
N THR A 78 -13.57 9.34 -6.85
CA THR A 78 -12.21 8.74 -6.98
C THR A 78 -11.13 9.28 -6.03
N ALA A 79 -11.34 10.44 -5.40
CA ALA A 79 -10.38 10.99 -4.44
C ALA A 79 -10.52 10.30 -3.07
N ALA A 80 -9.67 9.30 -2.85
CA ALA A 80 -9.58 8.54 -1.60
C ALA A 80 -8.16 7.96 -1.41
N ARG A 81 -7.13 8.75 -1.73
CA ARG A 81 -5.73 8.31 -1.68
C ARG A 81 -4.98 8.98 -0.53
N THR A 82 -4.31 8.18 0.27
CA THR A 82 -3.30 8.63 1.24
C THR A 82 -1.94 8.48 0.60
N SER A 83 -1.17 9.56 0.55
CA SER A 83 0.24 9.52 0.16
C SER A 83 1.08 9.21 1.40
N VAL A 84 2.07 8.35 1.24
CA VAL A 84 2.98 7.91 2.28
C VAL A 84 4.39 8.14 1.78
N VAL A 85 5.20 8.87 2.55
CA VAL A 85 6.56 9.21 2.15
C VAL A 85 7.50 9.04 3.34
N ALA A 86 8.63 8.37 3.10
CA ALA A 86 9.72 8.26 4.06
C ALA A 86 11.04 7.98 3.32
N ARG A 87 12.15 7.92 4.05
CA ARG A 87 13.40 7.39 3.50
C ARG A 87 13.29 5.86 3.37
N SER A 88 13.65 5.33 2.19
CA SER A 88 13.64 3.89 1.93
C SER A 88 14.74 3.18 2.71
N PRO A 89 14.44 2.11 3.46
CA PRO A 89 15.46 1.32 4.14
C PRO A 89 16.46 0.64 3.20
N LEU A 90 16.05 0.32 1.97
CA LEU A 90 16.91 -0.38 1.00
C LEU A 90 17.85 0.57 0.25
N SER A 91 17.30 1.64 -0.33
CA SER A 91 18.06 2.53 -1.21
C SER A 91 18.66 3.73 -0.48
N GLY A 92 18.17 4.04 0.72
CA GLY A 92 18.49 5.28 1.43
C GLY A 92 17.94 6.53 0.74
N LEU A 93 17.22 6.41 -0.38
CA LEU A 93 16.59 7.53 -1.09
C LEU A 93 15.17 7.76 -0.59
N VAL A 94 14.54 8.85 -1.03
CA VAL A 94 13.11 9.07 -0.80
C VAL A 94 12.30 7.96 -1.47
N ALA A 95 11.39 7.36 -0.73
CA ALA A 95 10.34 6.49 -1.26
C ALA A 95 8.99 7.12 -0.99
N ASP A 96 8.16 7.16 -2.02
CA ASP A 96 6.76 7.52 -1.94
C ASP A 96 5.88 6.33 -2.33
N GLY A 97 4.64 6.37 -1.88
CA GLY A 97 3.62 5.50 -2.39
C GLY A 97 2.24 5.95 -1.94
N GLN A 98 1.22 5.37 -2.56
CA GLN A 98 -0.15 5.79 -2.32
C GLN A 98 -1.06 4.58 -2.10
N VAL A 99 -1.94 4.70 -1.12
CA VAL A 99 -2.91 3.66 -0.75
C VAL A 99 -4.34 4.17 -0.81
N GLY A 100 -5.26 3.28 -1.16
CA GLY A 100 -6.70 3.52 -1.18
C GLY A 100 -7.33 3.31 0.20
N SER A 101 -8.52 2.69 0.23
CA SER A 101 -9.39 2.50 1.41
C SER A 101 -10.22 3.74 1.78
N ASP A 102 -10.88 3.74 2.94
CA ASP A 102 -11.47 4.93 3.55
C ASP A 102 -10.48 5.73 4.43
N LEU A 103 -9.22 5.28 4.55
CA LEU A 103 -8.16 5.90 5.35
C LEU A 103 -7.98 7.38 5.03
N ALA A 104 -7.82 7.73 3.75
CA ALA A 104 -7.61 9.11 3.32
C ALA A 104 -8.77 10.01 3.74
N ARG A 105 -10.01 9.50 3.60
CA ARG A 105 -11.22 10.25 3.90
C ARG A 105 -11.43 10.45 5.40
N ARG A 106 -10.93 9.55 6.24
CA ARG A 106 -10.94 9.75 7.70
C ARG A 106 -9.82 10.66 8.16
N LEU A 107 -8.61 10.50 7.60
CA LEU A 107 -7.48 11.40 7.87
C LEU A 107 -7.84 12.85 7.53
N ALA A 108 -8.50 13.09 6.40
CA ALA A 108 -8.93 14.42 5.97
C ALA A 108 -9.88 15.13 6.94
N THR A 109 -10.55 14.40 7.82
CA THR A 109 -11.37 14.98 8.90
C THR A 109 -10.50 15.52 10.04
N LEU A 110 -9.32 14.94 10.24
CA LEU A 110 -8.40 15.28 11.34
C LEU A 110 -7.32 16.30 10.91
N GLY A 111 -6.83 16.20 9.66
CA GLY A 111 -5.75 17.03 9.13
C GLY A 111 -5.35 16.66 7.71
N ASP A 112 -4.35 17.35 7.16
CA ASP A 112 -3.90 17.19 5.77
C ASP A 112 -2.57 16.47 5.63
N ALA A 113 -1.68 16.65 6.60
CA ALA A 113 -0.43 15.90 6.71
C ALA A 113 -0.20 15.50 8.17
N PHE A 114 0.40 14.32 8.36
CA PHE A 114 0.77 13.75 9.65
C PHE A 114 2.23 13.36 9.57
N VAL A 115 3.07 14.06 10.33
CA VAL A 115 4.52 13.91 10.34
C VAL A 115 4.90 13.20 11.63
N LEU A 116 5.34 11.95 11.51
CA LEU A 116 5.71 11.11 12.64
C LEU A 116 7.24 11.14 12.81
N GLY A 117 7.70 11.66 13.95
CA GLY A 117 9.10 11.61 14.37
C GLY A 117 9.28 10.77 15.63
N GLY A 118 10.52 10.40 15.97
CA GLY A 118 10.82 9.64 17.19
C GLY A 118 10.31 8.20 17.15
N ARG A 119 10.25 7.52 18.30
CA ARG A 119 9.84 6.12 18.40
C ARG A 119 8.79 5.91 19.50
N ALA A 120 7.67 5.30 19.14
CA ALA A 120 6.54 5.11 20.03
C ALA A 120 6.86 4.16 21.20
N ARG A 121 6.38 4.49 22.40
CA ARG A 121 6.40 3.62 23.60
C ARG A 121 5.19 2.67 23.66
N GLY A 122 4.87 2.08 22.51
CA GLY A 122 3.76 1.17 22.24
C GLY A 122 3.79 0.82 20.75
N ASN A 123 2.81 0.07 20.25
CA ASN A 123 2.83 -0.42 18.87
C ASN A 123 1.61 -0.03 18.04
N VAL A 124 0.64 0.69 18.60
CA VAL A 124 -0.50 1.23 17.85
C VAL A 124 -0.63 2.72 18.06
N LEU A 125 -0.55 3.50 16.98
CA LEU A 125 -0.89 4.92 16.99
C LEU A 125 -2.38 5.06 16.69
N VAL A 126 -3.14 5.71 17.57
CA VAL A 126 -4.56 6.00 17.38
C VAL A 126 -4.75 7.49 17.17
N LEU A 127 -5.43 7.85 16.08
CA LEU A 127 -5.84 9.21 15.76
C LEU A 127 -7.37 9.29 15.80
N ASP A 128 -7.92 10.23 16.54
CA ASP A 128 -9.36 10.51 16.61
C ASP A 128 -9.64 12.02 16.72
N GLU A 129 -10.90 12.41 16.80
CA GLU A 129 -11.27 13.83 16.83
C GLU A 129 -10.68 14.59 18.04
N ASP A 130 -10.34 13.89 19.13
CA ASP A 130 -9.77 14.48 20.34
C ASP A 130 -8.24 14.67 20.22
N GLY A 131 -7.54 13.80 19.48
CA GLY A 131 -6.10 13.89 19.34
C GLY A 131 -5.40 12.61 18.87
N ALA A 132 -4.12 12.52 19.24
CA ALA A 132 -3.28 11.35 18.99
C ALA A 132 -2.89 10.67 20.30
N ARG A 133 -2.87 9.33 20.32
CA ARG A 133 -2.29 8.57 21.44
C ARG A 133 -1.63 7.30 20.94
N VAL A 134 -0.72 6.76 21.76
CA VAL A 134 -0.14 5.43 21.54
C VAL A 134 -0.82 4.42 22.47
N GLU A 135 -1.03 3.22 21.97
CA GLU A 135 -1.58 2.07 22.72
C GLU A 135 -0.60 0.90 22.63
N ALA A 136 -0.49 0.14 23.72
CA ALA A 136 0.22 -1.12 23.74
C ALA A 136 -0.76 -2.26 23.46
N THR A 137 -0.53 -2.97 22.36
CA THR A 137 -1.34 -4.08 21.88
C THR A 137 -0.42 -5.25 21.45
N PRO A 138 0.33 -5.87 22.37
CA PRO A 138 1.30 -6.92 22.06
C PRO A 138 0.67 -8.13 21.34
N GLU A 139 -0.63 -8.36 21.52
CA GLU A 139 -1.43 -9.39 20.87
C GLU A 139 -1.48 -9.28 19.33
N LEU A 140 -1.11 -8.13 18.75
CA LEU A 140 -1.05 -7.95 17.29
C LEU A 140 0.24 -8.49 16.65
N ALA A 141 1.24 -8.84 17.46
CA ALA A 141 2.53 -9.30 16.96
C ALA A 141 2.38 -10.56 16.09
N GLY A 142 2.99 -10.56 14.91
CA GLY A 142 2.96 -11.70 13.98
C GLY A 142 1.67 -11.86 13.17
N LEU A 143 0.58 -11.14 13.50
CA LEU A 143 -0.67 -11.21 12.75
C LEU A 143 -0.52 -10.65 11.33
N GLU A 144 -1.26 -11.25 10.38
CA GLU A 144 -1.47 -10.67 9.05
C GLU A 144 -2.20 -9.32 9.19
N PRO A 145 -1.93 -8.31 8.33
CA PRO A 145 -2.60 -7.02 8.41
C PRO A 145 -4.13 -7.04 8.50
N ARG A 146 -4.79 -7.99 7.81
CA ARG A 146 -6.25 -8.15 7.86
C ARG A 146 -6.76 -8.64 9.21
N GLU A 147 -6.03 -9.56 9.84
CA GLU A 147 -6.34 -10.08 11.16
C GLU A 147 -6.12 -8.99 12.22
N ALA A 148 -5.02 -8.25 12.10
CA ALA A 148 -4.76 -7.07 12.93
C ALA A 148 -5.87 -6.01 12.77
N HIS A 149 -6.32 -5.73 11.55
CA HIS A 149 -7.44 -4.83 11.31
C HIS A 149 -8.72 -5.29 12.03
N ALA A 150 -9.10 -6.56 11.89
CA ALA A 150 -10.30 -7.09 12.55
C ALA A 150 -10.24 -6.92 14.07
N ARG A 151 -9.09 -7.21 14.69
CA ARG A 151 -8.86 -7.01 16.14
C ARG A 151 -8.92 -5.54 16.55
N LEU A 152 -8.36 -4.66 15.73
CA LEU A 152 -8.37 -3.22 15.98
C LEU A 152 -9.78 -2.65 15.85
N GLU A 153 -10.56 -3.09 14.87
CA GLU A 153 -11.96 -2.67 14.71
C GLU A 153 -12.86 -3.20 15.84
N GLU A 154 -12.64 -4.45 16.31
CA GLU A 154 -13.29 -4.98 17.51
C GLU A 154 -13.03 -4.12 18.75
N ARG A 155 -11.79 -3.64 18.93
CA ARG A 155 -11.37 -2.85 20.10
C ARG A 155 -11.79 -1.39 20.03
N PHE A 156 -11.66 -0.77 18.85
CA PHE A 156 -11.80 0.67 18.68
C PHE A 156 -13.10 1.10 17.98
N GLY A 157 -13.90 0.14 17.52
CA GLY A 157 -15.07 0.39 16.69
C GLY A 157 -14.68 0.79 15.26
N ALA A 158 -15.61 1.46 14.57
CA ALA A 158 -15.48 1.80 13.16
C ALA A 158 -14.22 2.66 12.87
N ALA A 159 -13.19 2.04 12.29
CA ALA A 159 -11.90 2.67 12.04
C ALA A 159 -11.25 2.20 10.72
N ALA A 160 -10.51 3.11 10.07
CA ALA A 160 -9.55 2.71 9.05
C ALA A 160 -8.24 2.34 9.73
N THR A 161 -7.48 1.42 9.12
CA THR A 161 -6.14 1.06 9.63
C THR A 161 -5.11 1.12 8.53
N LEU A 162 -3.87 1.42 8.90
CA LEU A 162 -2.66 1.20 8.11
C LEU A 162 -1.70 0.36 8.96
N SER A 163 -1.29 -0.80 8.49
CA SER A 163 -0.51 -1.75 9.31
C SER A 163 0.54 -2.50 8.51
N ILE A 164 1.47 -3.12 9.24
CA ILE A 164 2.54 -3.95 8.68
C ILE A 164 2.31 -5.42 8.99
N GLY A 165 2.80 -6.32 8.15
CA GLY A 165 2.91 -7.74 8.46
C GLY A 165 4.22 -8.08 9.19
N ARG A 166 4.48 -9.38 9.40
CA ARG A 166 5.70 -9.89 10.04
C ARG A 166 7.00 -9.41 9.35
N ALA A 167 6.95 -9.10 8.06
CA ALA A 167 8.10 -8.62 7.31
C ALA A 167 8.53 -7.24 7.81
N GLY A 168 7.58 -6.34 8.06
CA GLY A 168 7.86 -5.03 8.66
C GLY A 168 8.38 -5.17 10.09
N GLU A 169 7.76 -6.04 10.91
CA GLU A 169 8.21 -6.30 12.28
C GLU A 169 9.67 -6.80 12.36
N ARG A 170 10.10 -7.54 11.33
CA ARG A 170 11.47 -8.05 11.19
C ARG A 170 12.42 -7.11 10.45
N GLY A 171 11.97 -5.91 10.09
CA GLY A 171 12.79 -4.93 9.38
C GLY A 171 13.16 -5.34 7.95
N ALA A 172 12.32 -6.14 7.28
CA ALA A 172 12.58 -6.52 5.89
C ALA A 172 12.55 -5.27 4.99
N PRO A 173 13.59 -5.02 4.19
CA PRO A 173 13.74 -3.76 3.45
C PRO A 173 12.71 -3.57 2.30
N ILE A 174 11.94 -4.61 2.00
CA ILE A 174 10.85 -4.64 1.01
C ILE A 174 9.47 -4.83 1.66
N ALA A 175 9.37 -4.53 2.96
CA ALA A 175 8.11 -4.63 3.69
C ALA A 175 7.11 -3.57 3.19
N ASN A 176 5.88 -4.01 2.95
CA ASN A 176 4.78 -3.18 2.48
C ASN A 176 3.97 -2.61 3.66
N LEU A 177 3.05 -1.68 3.34
CA LEU A 177 1.99 -1.24 4.24
C LEU A 177 0.64 -1.68 3.69
N ALA A 178 -0.26 -2.07 4.57
CA ALA A 178 -1.61 -2.54 4.25
C ALA A 178 -2.65 -1.65 4.92
N ALA A 179 -3.53 -1.04 4.12
CA ALA A 179 -4.66 -0.25 4.57
C ALA A 179 -5.97 -1.02 4.42
N CYS A 180 -6.73 -1.12 5.52
CA CYS A 180 -8.04 -1.75 5.54
C CYS A 180 -9.13 -0.72 5.88
N SER A 181 -10.30 -0.89 5.27
CA SER A 181 -11.45 0.00 5.47
C SER A 181 -12.31 -0.46 6.63
N SER A 182 -12.93 0.49 7.32
CA SER A 182 -13.90 0.15 8.38
C SER A 182 -15.13 -0.59 7.85
N GLY A 183 -15.76 -1.38 8.72
CA GLY A 183 -16.99 -2.12 8.49
C GLY A 183 -16.78 -3.40 7.69
N THR A 184 -15.52 -3.79 7.49
CA THR A 184 -15.17 -4.97 6.68
C THR A 184 -14.76 -6.17 7.53
N GLY A 185 -14.40 -5.97 8.80
CA GLY A 185 -14.07 -7.05 9.74
C GLY A 185 -13.04 -8.04 9.17
N ALA A 186 -13.23 -9.35 9.41
CA ALA A 186 -12.34 -10.38 8.87
C ALA A 186 -12.37 -10.50 7.33
N ALA A 187 -13.44 -10.01 6.69
CA ALA A 187 -13.56 -9.97 5.23
C ALA A 187 -12.78 -8.80 4.59
N ALA A 188 -12.15 -7.93 5.40
CA ALA A 188 -11.36 -6.79 4.96
C ALA A 188 -10.37 -7.16 3.86
N LEU A 189 -10.49 -6.53 2.70
CA LEU A 189 -9.45 -6.58 1.68
C LEU A 189 -8.53 -5.38 1.87
N ALA A 190 -7.23 -5.66 1.94
CA ALA A 190 -6.24 -4.64 2.12
C ALA A 190 -5.90 -3.96 0.78
N HIS A 191 -5.71 -2.66 0.83
CA HIS A 191 -5.02 -1.88 -0.17
C HIS A 191 -3.57 -1.71 0.25
N TYR A 192 -2.62 -1.72 -0.68
CA TYR A 192 -1.20 -1.71 -0.30
C TYR A 192 -0.45 -0.47 -0.76
N VAL A 193 0.46 0.03 0.09
CA VAL A 193 1.67 0.73 -0.36
C VAL A 193 2.73 -0.34 -0.55
N GLY A 194 2.88 -0.78 -1.81
CA GLY A 194 3.63 -2.00 -2.11
C GLY A 194 5.14 -1.85 -2.02
N ARG A 195 5.72 -0.74 -2.50
CA ARG A 195 7.15 -0.63 -2.84
C ARG A 195 7.93 0.29 -1.91
N GLY A 196 9.26 0.21 -1.97
CA GLY A 196 10.16 1.17 -1.33
C GLY A 196 10.43 0.91 0.15
N GLY A 197 9.91 -0.19 0.71
CA GLY A 197 10.18 -0.59 2.09
C GLY A 197 9.49 0.27 3.14
N LEU A 198 8.41 0.97 2.79
CA LEU A 198 7.72 1.89 3.71
C LEU A 198 7.11 1.18 4.92
N GLY A 199 6.85 -0.14 4.85
CA GLY A 199 6.46 -0.93 6.02
C GLY A 199 7.58 -1.04 7.06
N ALA A 200 8.83 -1.21 6.62
CA ALA A 200 9.97 -1.25 7.53
C ALA A 200 10.32 0.15 8.07
N ALA A 201 10.15 1.21 7.26
CA ALA A 201 10.27 2.59 7.73
C ALA A 201 9.24 2.89 8.84
N PHE A 202 7.98 2.49 8.66
CA PHE A 202 6.95 2.62 9.68
C PHE A 202 7.29 1.83 10.96
N ALA A 203 7.80 0.60 10.82
CA ALA A 203 8.23 -0.23 11.95
C ALA A 203 9.41 0.36 12.74
N ALA A 204 10.28 1.15 12.09
CA ALA A 204 11.41 1.83 12.75
C ALA A 204 10.93 2.84 13.81
N HIS A 205 9.75 3.44 13.61
CA HIS A 205 9.06 4.28 14.60
C HIS A 205 8.38 3.47 15.73
N GLY A 206 8.57 2.14 15.78
CA GLY A 206 8.01 1.27 16.82
C GLY A 206 6.57 0.84 16.57
N LEU A 207 5.99 1.19 15.43
CA LEU A 207 4.57 1.01 15.14
C LEU A 207 4.30 -0.29 14.37
N LYS A 208 3.27 -1.02 14.80
CA LYS A 208 2.61 -2.14 14.10
C LYS A 208 1.42 -1.64 13.29
N ALA A 209 0.67 -0.67 13.82
CA ALA A 209 -0.48 -0.12 13.13
C ALA A 209 -0.73 1.36 13.48
N LEU A 210 -1.37 2.04 12.54
CA LEU A 210 -2.05 3.30 12.70
C LEU A 210 -3.56 3.03 12.59
N VAL A 211 -4.34 3.53 13.54
CA VAL A 211 -5.80 3.47 13.59
C VAL A 211 -6.35 4.88 13.47
N VAL A 212 -7.29 5.08 12.54
CA VAL A 212 -7.95 6.39 12.33
C VAL A 212 -9.44 6.27 12.62
N ARG A 213 -9.87 6.86 13.73
CA ARG A 213 -11.26 6.91 14.21
C ARG A 213 -11.81 8.32 14.04
N ALA A 214 -12.24 8.61 12.82
CA ALA A 214 -12.95 9.84 12.51
C ALA A 214 -14.05 9.53 11.50
N PRO A 215 -15.11 10.35 11.42
CA PRO A 215 -16.03 10.32 10.29
C PRO A 215 -15.25 10.40 8.97
N ALA A 216 -15.63 9.60 7.98
CA ALA A 216 -15.03 9.70 6.65
C ALA A 216 -15.68 10.88 5.90
N ILE A 217 -14.89 11.67 5.17
CA ILE A 217 -15.43 12.64 4.21
C ILE A 217 -16.32 11.91 3.20
N GLU A 218 -17.57 12.34 3.12
CA GLU A 218 -18.56 11.77 2.21
C GLU A 218 -18.33 12.22 0.76
N THR A 219 -18.79 11.39 -0.19
CA THR A 219 -18.62 11.71 -1.61
C THR A 219 -19.53 12.87 -1.98
N ALA A 220 -18.94 13.97 -2.44
CA ALA A 220 -19.70 15.12 -2.94
C ALA A 220 -20.43 14.76 -4.23
N ALA A 221 -21.63 15.32 -4.40
CA ALA A 221 -22.44 15.10 -5.59
C ALA A 221 -21.84 15.85 -6.79
N HIS A 222 -21.24 15.09 -7.71
CA HIS A 222 -20.71 15.60 -8.98
C HIS A 222 -21.24 14.78 -10.16
N PRO A 223 -22.53 14.92 -10.52
CA PRO A 223 -23.18 14.04 -11.49
C PRO A 223 -22.53 14.06 -12.88
N GLU A 224 -22.06 15.23 -13.36
CA GLU A 224 -21.37 15.33 -14.65
C GLU A 224 -20.01 14.61 -14.64
N LEU A 225 -19.22 14.79 -13.58
CA LEU A 225 -17.94 14.09 -13.41
C LEU A 225 -18.16 12.57 -13.35
N VAL A 226 -19.15 12.12 -12.58
CA VAL A 226 -19.51 10.70 -12.49
C VAL A 226 -19.93 10.17 -13.87
N ARG A 227 -20.76 10.91 -14.61
CA ARG A 227 -21.15 10.56 -15.98
C ARG A 227 -19.93 10.41 -16.89
N TRP A 228 -18.98 11.33 -16.86
CA TRP A 228 -17.76 11.24 -17.67
C TRP A 228 -16.87 10.06 -17.28
N LEU A 229 -16.72 9.79 -15.98
CA LEU A 229 -15.95 8.65 -15.49
C LEU A 229 -16.56 7.32 -15.95
N LEU A 230 -17.89 7.19 -15.87
CA LEU A 230 -18.60 5.98 -16.29
C LEU A 230 -18.64 5.81 -17.82
N ALA A 231 -18.63 6.92 -18.57
CA ALA A 231 -18.61 6.89 -20.03
C ALA A 231 -17.23 6.53 -20.62
N SER A 232 -16.17 6.53 -19.81
CA SER A 232 -14.82 6.20 -20.28
C SER A 232 -14.67 4.70 -20.54
N PRO A 233 -14.41 4.26 -21.79
CA PRO A 233 -14.19 2.84 -22.09
C PRO A 233 -13.00 2.27 -21.31
N ARG A 234 -11.98 3.11 -21.05
CA ARG A 234 -10.80 2.74 -20.30
C ARG A 234 -11.12 2.41 -18.84
N LEU A 235 -11.96 3.23 -18.21
CA LEU A 235 -12.37 3.03 -16.83
C LEU A 235 -13.41 1.91 -16.69
N ALA A 236 -14.27 1.72 -17.69
CA ALA A 236 -15.19 0.58 -17.74
C ALA A 236 -14.43 -0.75 -17.80
N ALA A 237 -13.46 -0.90 -18.70
CA ALA A 237 -12.60 -2.09 -18.77
C ALA A 237 -11.84 -2.31 -17.45
N ARG A 238 -11.28 -1.23 -16.88
CA ARG A 238 -10.59 -1.26 -15.58
C ARG A 238 -11.52 -1.65 -14.43
N ALA A 239 -12.79 -1.27 -14.46
CA ALA A 239 -13.74 -1.60 -13.41
C ALA A 239 -14.22 -3.06 -13.49
N ASN A 240 -14.29 -3.61 -14.70
CA ASN A 240 -14.69 -5.00 -14.94
C ASN A 240 -13.56 -6.00 -14.66
N GLU A 241 -12.33 -5.66 -15.06
CA GLU A 241 -11.20 -6.59 -15.06
C GLU A 241 -10.06 -6.21 -14.12
N GLY A 242 -10.22 -5.09 -13.41
CA GLY A 242 -9.13 -4.51 -12.66
C GLY A 242 -7.93 -4.28 -13.57
N THR A 243 -6.74 -4.59 -13.06
CA THR A 243 -5.51 -4.49 -13.87
C THR A 243 -5.24 -5.71 -14.74
N LEU A 244 -6.06 -6.76 -14.67
CA LEU A 244 -5.87 -8.00 -15.41
C LEU A 244 -6.17 -7.89 -16.91
N GLU A 245 -6.72 -6.77 -17.38
CA GLU A 245 -6.85 -6.46 -18.83
C GLU A 245 -5.54 -5.97 -19.48
N LEU A 246 -4.52 -5.63 -18.69
CA LEU A 246 -3.24 -5.12 -19.20
C LEU A 246 -2.33 -6.14 -19.92
N PRO A 247 -2.24 -7.43 -19.54
CA PRO A 247 -1.24 -8.37 -20.07
C PRO A 247 -1.15 -8.39 -21.59
N GLU A 248 -2.29 -8.56 -22.28
CA GLU A 248 -2.33 -8.62 -23.74
C GLU A 248 -1.84 -7.32 -24.38
N SER A 249 -2.20 -6.18 -23.81
CA SER A 249 -1.75 -4.87 -24.31
C SER A 249 -0.24 -4.66 -24.14
N TYR A 250 0.37 -5.23 -23.10
CA TYR A 250 1.83 -5.20 -22.93
C TYR A 250 2.52 -6.13 -23.91
N ALA A 251 1.99 -7.35 -24.07
CA ALA A 251 2.51 -8.33 -25.03
C ALA A 251 2.42 -7.83 -26.47
N ALA A 252 1.30 -7.20 -26.87
CA ALA A 252 1.10 -6.64 -28.20
C ALA A 252 2.12 -5.53 -28.55
N ARG A 253 2.66 -4.85 -27.55
CA ARG A 253 3.70 -3.82 -27.71
C ARG A 253 5.12 -4.36 -27.63
N GLY A 254 5.29 -5.65 -27.32
CA GLY A 254 6.61 -6.26 -27.09
C GLY A 254 7.22 -5.95 -25.72
N ASP A 255 6.41 -5.50 -24.76
CA ASP A 255 6.86 -5.01 -23.44
C ASP A 255 6.62 -6.01 -22.30
N LEU A 256 6.11 -7.21 -22.61
CA LEU A 256 5.88 -8.26 -21.62
C LEU A 256 6.95 -9.33 -21.71
N PHE A 257 7.57 -9.62 -20.57
CA PHE A 257 8.64 -10.62 -20.48
C PHE A 257 8.42 -11.58 -19.32
N ALA A 258 8.94 -12.80 -19.47
CA ALA A 258 8.99 -13.85 -18.47
C ALA A 258 10.44 -14.13 -18.05
N ARG A 259 10.60 -14.94 -16.99
CA ARG A 259 11.89 -15.46 -16.51
C ARG A 259 12.94 -14.37 -16.28
N GLY A 260 12.61 -13.37 -15.45
CA GLY A 260 13.52 -12.28 -15.14
C GLY A 260 13.89 -11.42 -16.34
N GLY A 261 12.97 -11.28 -17.30
CA GLY A 261 13.14 -10.45 -18.49
C GLY A 261 13.82 -11.15 -19.68
N SER A 262 14.13 -12.44 -19.60
CA SER A 262 14.91 -13.12 -20.65
C SER A 262 14.08 -13.72 -21.77
N VAL A 263 12.76 -13.82 -21.62
CA VAL A 263 11.85 -14.45 -22.60
C VAL A 263 10.72 -13.47 -22.90
N ALA A 264 10.53 -13.10 -24.17
CA ALA A 264 9.37 -12.30 -24.57
C ALA A 264 8.09 -13.14 -24.45
N VAL A 265 7.00 -12.51 -23.99
CA VAL A 265 5.69 -13.13 -23.84
C VAL A 265 4.80 -12.63 -24.97
N ASP A 266 4.27 -13.56 -25.77
CA ASP A 266 3.33 -13.22 -26.84
C ASP A 266 1.91 -12.97 -26.29
N ARG A 267 1.01 -12.50 -27.17
CA ARG A 267 -0.37 -12.18 -26.79
C ARG A 267 -1.15 -13.39 -26.30
N GLU A 268 -0.92 -14.56 -26.88
CA GLU A 268 -1.67 -15.77 -26.54
C GLU A 268 -1.25 -16.30 -25.17
N GLN A 269 0.04 -16.30 -24.87
CA GLN A 269 0.56 -16.65 -23.55
C GLN A 269 0.10 -15.64 -22.49
N ALA A 270 0.11 -14.34 -22.80
CA ALA A 270 -0.38 -13.30 -21.90
C ALA A 270 -1.87 -13.48 -21.57
N ARG A 271 -2.70 -13.78 -22.58
CA ARG A 271 -4.13 -14.06 -22.43
C ARG A 271 -4.36 -15.29 -21.55
N ARG A 272 -3.69 -16.42 -21.86
CA ARG A 272 -3.80 -17.66 -21.06
C ARG A 272 -3.43 -17.45 -19.59
N PHE A 273 -2.36 -16.69 -19.32
CA PHE A 273 -1.97 -16.36 -17.95
C PHE A 273 -3.05 -15.54 -17.23
N ALA A 274 -3.58 -14.50 -17.89
CA ALA A 274 -4.66 -13.66 -17.35
C ALA A 274 -5.93 -14.47 -17.06
N GLU A 275 -6.32 -15.36 -17.97
CA GLU A 275 -7.47 -16.25 -17.82
C GLU A 275 -7.25 -17.27 -16.69
N SER A 276 -6.04 -17.78 -16.52
CA SER A 276 -5.73 -18.71 -15.42
C SER A 276 -5.79 -18.06 -14.03
N LEU A 277 -5.64 -16.73 -13.94
CA LEU A 277 -5.88 -15.98 -12.71
C LEU A 277 -7.37 -15.79 -12.44
N ASP A 278 -8.22 -15.87 -13.47
CA ASP A 278 -9.65 -15.58 -13.38
C ASP A 278 -10.49 -16.85 -13.27
N ARG A 279 -10.97 -17.13 -12.05
CA ARG A 279 -11.79 -18.32 -11.75
C ARG A 279 -13.30 -18.07 -11.80
N GLY A 280 -13.74 -16.97 -12.40
CA GLY A 280 -15.16 -16.71 -12.69
C GLY A 280 -15.96 -15.99 -11.59
N ALA A 281 -15.41 -15.82 -10.37
CA ALA A 281 -16.02 -14.99 -9.33
C ALA A 281 -15.14 -13.76 -9.05
N ARG A 282 -15.46 -12.65 -9.73
CA ARG A 282 -14.82 -11.34 -9.49
C ARG A 282 -15.73 -10.47 -8.66
N GLU A 283 -15.33 -10.19 -7.42
CA GLU A 283 -15.95 -9.11 -6.65
C GLU A 283 -15.18 -7.82 -6.93
N ALA A 284 -15.91 -6.74 -7.25
CA ALA A 284 -15.31 -5.43 -7.40
C ALA A 284 -14.90 -4.88 -6.03
N HIS A 285 -13.64 -4.50 -5.89
CA HIS A 285 -13.07 -3.93 -4.67
C HIS A 285 -12.57 -2.51 -4.96
N GLY A 286 -13.25 -1.51 -4.40
CA GLY A 286 -13.00 -0.10 -4.69
C GLY A 286 -12.43 0.67 -3.50
N CYS A 287 -11.79 1.80 -3.79
CA CYS A 287 -11.61 2.84 -2.76
C CYS A 287 -12.98 3.47 -2.44
N ARG A 288 -13.14 4.00 -1.22
CA ARG A 288 -14.43 4.58 -0.79
C ARG A 288 -14.87 5.70 -1.74
N GLY A 289 -16.12 5.64 -2.20
CA GLY A 289 -16.74 6.65 -3.06
C GLY A 289 -16.21 6.72 -4.49
N CYS A 290 -15.50 5.69 -4.97
CA CYS A 290 -15.10 5.58 -6.37
C CYS A 290 -16.25 4.97 -7.22
N PRO A 291 -16.73 5.64 -8.29
CA PRO A 291 -17.75 5.07 -9.17
C PRO A 291 -17.20 4.00 -10.13
N THR A 292 -15.88 3.83 -10.21
CA THR A 292 -15.17 2.90 -11.11
C THR A 292 -14.18 2.03 -10.33
N PRO A 293 -14.66 1.10 -9.48
CA PRO A 293 -13.81 0.30 -8.61
C PRO A 293 -12.85 -0.57 -9.42
N CYS A 294 -11.54 -0.39 -9.25
CA CYS A 294 -10.52 -1.06 -10.08
C CYS A 294 -9.85 -2.26 -9.42
N GLY A 295 -10.16 -2.56 -8.16
CA GLY A 295 -9.66 -3.76 -7.51
C GLY A 295 -10.50 -4.96 -7.92
N VAL A 296 -9.82 -6.06 -8.19
CA VAL A 296 -10.44 -7.36 -8.41
C VAL A 296 -10.04 -8.28 -7.28
N VAL A 297 -11.00 -9.03 -6.76
CA VAL A 297 -10.78 -10.03 -5.74
C VAL A 297 -10.77 -11.39 -6.42
N LEU A 298 -9.71 -12.14 -6.21
CA LEU A 298 -9.59 -13.52 -6.64
C LEU A 298 -9.78 -14.43 -5.42
N GLU A 299 -10.38 -15.59 -5.68
CA GLU A 299 -10.57 -16.66 -4.69
C GLU A 299 -9.72 -17.86 -5.10
N GLY A 300 -8.86 -18.33 -4.20
CA GLY A 300 -8.01 -19.49 -4.41
C GLY A 300 -8.77 -20.80 -4.26
N ALA A 301 -8.10 -21.90 -4.62
CA ALA A 301 -8.69 -23.24 -4.54
C ALA A 301 -9.12 -23.67 -3.13
N ARG A 302 -8.62 -23.02 -2.07
CA ARG A 302 -8.96 -23.30 -0.68
C ARG A 302 -9.89 -22.24 -0.06
N GLY A 303 -10.53 -21.41 -0.90
CA GLY A 303 -11.47 -20.37 -0.50
C GLY A 303 -10.81 -19.10 0.03
N GLU A 304 -9.48 -19.00 -0.02
CA GLU A 304 -8.77 -17.79 0.40
C GLU A 304 -9.00 -16.67 -0.62
N ARG A 305 -9.33 -15.46 -0.13
CA ARG A 305 -9.65 -14.32 -0.99
C ARG A 305 -8.54 -13.27 -0.92
N ARG A 306 -8.05 -12.79 -2.06
CA ARG A 306 -7.00 -11.76 -2.16
C ARG A 306 -7.31 -10.74 -3.25
N GLY A 307 -6.98 -9.48 -2.97
CA GLY A 307 -7.02 -8.44 -4.00
C GLY A 307 -5.87 -8.66 -4.97
N ALA A 308 -6.17 -8.80 -6.25
CA ALA A 308 -5.16 -9.09 -7.26
C ALA A 308 -4.93 -7.89 -8.18
N ARG A 309 -3.67 -7.77 -8.62
CA ARG A 309 -3.28 -6.84 -9.68
C ARG A 309 -2.35 -7.54 -10.65
N PHE A 310 -2.43 -7.16 -11.91
CA PHE A 310 -1.55 -7.67 -12.96
C PHE A 310 -0.08 -7.53 -12.59
N SER A 311 0.34 -6.39 -12.03
CA SER A 311 1.75 -6.18 -11.70
C SER A 311 2.28 -7.15 -10.64
N ALA A 312 1.44 -7.58 -9.70
CA ALA A 312 1.81 -8.55 -8.68
C ALA A 312 1.76 -9.98 -9.23
N GLY A 313 0.69 -10.32 -9.97
CA GLY A 313 0.55 -11.62 -10.63
C GLY A 313 1.68 -11.88 -11.63
N HIS A 314 2.04 -10.89 -12.46
CA HIS A 314 3.18 -11.00 -13.38
C HIS A 314 4.51 -11.21 -12.65
N ALA A 315 4.78 -10.43 -11.61
CA ALA A 315 6.04 -10.50 -10.86
C ALA A 315 6.23 -11.84 -10.13
N LEU A 316 5.14 -12.43 -9.62
CA LEU A 316 5.12 -13.71 -8.92
C LEU A 316 4.78 -14.89 -9.83
N GLY A 317 4.45 -14.65 -11.10
CA GLY A 317 4.04 -15.66 -12.07
C GLY A 317 5.06 -15.77 -13.20
N LEU A 318 4.72 -15.19 -14.36
CA LEU A 318 5.53 -15.23 -15.57
C LEU A 318 6.99 -14.79 -15.35
N ASN A 319 7.23 -13.78 -14.50
CA ASN A 319 8.59 -13.33 -14.19
C ASN A 319 9.43 -14.42 -13.48
N LEU A 320 8.79 -15.34 -12.74
CA LEU A 320 9.40 -16.53 -12.15
C LEU A 320 9.30 -17.76 -13.07
N GLY A 321 8.80 -17.61 -14.29
CA GLY A 321 8.59 -18.71 -15.22
C GLY A 321 7.41 -19.61 -14.87
N LEU A 322 6.50 -19.15 -13.99
CA LEU A 322 5.27 -19.83 -13.62
C LEU A 322 4.15 -19.37 -14.55
N GLU A 323 3.63 -20.28 -15.36
CA GLU A 323 2.62 -19.97 -16.40
C GLU A 323 1.18 -20.15 -15.90
N ASN A 324 1.00 -20.74 -14.71
CA ASN A 324 -0.29 -20.88 -14.06
C ASN A 324 -0.52 -19.72 -13.07
N GLY A 325 -1.63 -19.01 -13.25
CA GLY A 325 -2.09 -17.94 -12.37
C GLY A 325 -2.31 -18.38 -10.92
N ASP A 326 -2.66 -19.64 -10.71
CA ASP A 326 -2.84 -20.21 -9.36
C ASP A 326 -1.56 -20.18 -8.53
N ASP A 327 -0.42 -20.46 -9.17
CA ASP A 327 0.87 -20.43 -8.51
C ASP A 327 1.23 -18.99 -8.10
N ALA A 328 0.99 -18.04 -9.00
CA ALA A 328 1.16 -16.62 -8.71
C ALA A 328 0.23 -16.14 -7.58
N PHE A 329 -0.99 -16.65 -7.54
CA PHE A 329 -1.97 -16.35 -6.49
C PHE A 329 -1.54 -16.89 -5.12
N LEU A 330 -1.02 -18.13 -5.06
CA LEU A 330 -0.50 -18.72 -3.82
C LEU A 330 0.65 -17.89 -3.24
N LEU A 331 1.57 -17.44 -4.10
CA LEU A 331 2.67 -16.57 -3.72
C LEU A 331 2.19 -15.18 -3.31
N LEU A 332 1.19 -14.62 -3.99
CA LEU A 332 0.57 -13.35 -3.61
C LEU A 332 -0.05 -13.44 -2.22
N ALA A 333 -0.78 -14.52 -1.93
CA ALA A 333 -1.37 -14.74 -0.61
C ALA A 333 -0.30 -14.85 0.49
N ALA A 334 0.88 -15.40 0.17
CA ALA A 334 2.03 -15.43 1.07
C ALA A 334 2.66 -14.05 1.29
N CYS A 335 2.74 -13.23 0.24
CA CYS A 335 3.21 -11.84 0.33
C CYS A 335 2.29 -11.01 1.22
N ASP A 336 0.98 -11.09 0.99
CA ASP A 336 -0.06 -10.38 1.76
C ASP A 336 -0.02 -10.77 3.24
N ARG A 337 0.06 -12.09 3.54
CA ARG A 337 0.25 -12.60 4.91
C ARG A 337 1.49 -12.04 5.58
N ALA A 338 2.59 -11.98 4.83
CA ALA A 338 3.87 -11.54 5.37
C ALA A 338 3.97 -10.00 5.48
N GLY A 339 3.23 -9.25 4.68
CA GLY A 339 3.45 -7.83 4.45
C GLY A 339 4.67 -7.56 3.57
N LEU A 340 4.85 -8.29 2.48
CA LEU A 340 5.95 -8.13 1.51
C LEU A 340 5.48 -7.51 0.21
N ASP A 341 6.33 -6.69 -0.42
CA ASP A 341 6.12 -6.27 -1.80
C ASP A 341 6.18 -7.46 -2.77
N ALA A 342 5.07 -7.77 -3.42
CA ALA A 342 5.02 -8.80 -4.46
C ALA A 342 5.97 -8.51 -5.63
N LYS A 343 6.17 -7.23 -6.00
CA LYS A 343 7.00 -6.86 -7.15
C LYS A 343 8.48 -6.97 -6.82
N GLU A 344 8.94 -6.38 -5.72
CA GLU A 344 10.34 -6.50 -5.30
C GLU A 344 10.71 -7.94 -4.92
N LEU A 345 9.79 -8.69 -4.28
CA LEU A 345 10.02 -10.11 -4.03
C LEU A 345 10.17 -10.89 -5.34
N GLY A 346 9.23 -10.75 -6.28
CA GLY A 346 9.28 -11.42 -7.58
C GLY A 346 10.54 -11.08 -8.37
N ALA A 347 10.97 -9.80 -8.35
CA ALA A 347 12.21 -9.38 -8.99
C ALA A 347 13.45 -10.00 -8.33
N GLY A 348 13.50 -10.02 -6.99
CA GLY A 348 14.60 -10.62 -6.23
C GLY A 348 14.72 -12.13 -6.47
N LEU A 349 13.60 -12.85 -6.45
CA LEU A 349 13.57 -14.29 -6.73
C LEU A 349 13.99 -14.60 -8.17
N ALA A 350 13.52 -13.81 -9.16
CA ALA A 350 13.92 -13.96 -10.55
C ALA A 350 15.41 -13.70 -10.77
N LEU A 351 16.00 -12.73 -10.06
CA LEU A 351 17.43 -12.45 -10.10
C LEU A 351 18.23 -13.67 -9.61
N VAL A 352 17.81 -14.28 -8.51
CA VAL A 352 18.44 -15.50 -7.97
C VAL A 352 18.30 -16.66 -8.95
N ALA A 353 17.11 -16.89 -9.51
CA ALA A 353 16.86 -17.95 -10.49
C ALA A 353 17.74 -17.77 -11.75
N ARG A 354 17.86 -16.53 -12.24
CA ARG A 354 18.73 -16.20 -13.38
C ARG A 354 20.19 -16.45 -13.07
N ALA A 355 20.68 -15.98 -11.92
CA ALA A 355 22.08 -16.16 -11.52
C ALA A 355 22.47 -17.64 -11.39
N ARG A 356 21.53 -18.51 -11.02
CA ARG A 356 21.72 -19.98 -11.07
C ARG A 356 21.74 -20.51 -12.50
N ALA A 357 20.79 -20.08 -13.34
CA ALA A 357 20.70 -20.53 -14.72
C ALA A 357 21.97 -20.20 -15.54
N VAL A 358 22.64 -19.08 -15.26
CA VAL A 358 23.90 -18.69 -15.90
C VAL A 358 25.16 -19.16 -15.15
N GLY A 359 25.01 -19.95 -14.07
CA GLY A 359 26.12 -20.55 -13.33
C GLY A 359 26.92 -19.61 -12.42
N THR A 360 26.47 -18.36 -12.22
CA THR A 360 27.16 -17.38 -11.34
C THR A 360 27.01 -17.73 -9.86
N ILE A 361 25.91 -18.39 -9.48
CA ILE A 361 25.74 -18.98 -8.15
C ILE A 361 25.89 -20.49 -8.31
N SER A 362 27.07 -21.03 -8.01
CA SER A 362 27.27 -22.48 -7.86
C SER A 362 26.81 -22.91 -6.46
N GLY A 363 26.26 -24.13 -6.35
CA GLY A 363 25.78 -24.67 -5.06
C GLY A 363 26.86 -24.76 -3.97
N ALA A 364 28.14 -24.60 -4.32
CA ALA A 364 29.28 -24.64 -3.40
C ALA A 364 29.72 -23.25 -2.87
N ALA A 365 29.48 -22.16 -3.62
CA ALA A 365 29.86 -20.80 -3.23
C ALA A 365 28.74 -20.05 -2.47
N ALA A 366 27.49 -20.46 -2.68
CA ALA A 366 26.43 -20.11 -1.76
C ALA A 366 26.65 -20.87 -0.46
N THR A 367 26.76 -20.21 0.70
CA THR A 367 26.73 -20.89 2.01
C THR A 367 25.61 -21.93 1.99
N ALA A 368 25.98 -23.21 1.97
CA ALA A 368 25.18 -24.32 1.46
C ALA A 368 23.82 -24.51 2.16
N ALA A 369 23.56 -23.83 3.28
CA ALA A 369 22.30 -23.86 4.00
C ALA A 369 21.25 -22.83 3.53
N ARG A 370 21.63 -21.67 2.96
CA ARG A 370 20.67 -20.57 2.67
C ARG A 370 20.04 -20.61 1.27
N LEU A 371 20.67 -21.33 0.32
CA LEU A 371 20.25 -21.37 -1.09
C LEU A 371 20.13 -22.80 -1.64
N ALA A 372 20.15 -23.82 -0.78
CA ALA A 372 19.92 -25.21 -1.22
C ALA A 372 18.53 -25.38 -1.88
N GLY A 373 17.54 -24.62 -1.41
CA GLY A 373 16.21 -24.47 -2.03
C GLY A 373 16.01 -23.13 -2.75
N ALA A 374 17.06 -22.54 -3.34
CA ALA A 374 16.88 -21.27 -4.05
C ALA A 374 16.00 -21.45 -5.30
N PRO A 375 15.20 -20.42 -5.64
CA PRO A 375 14.23 -20.49 -6.72
C PRO A 375 14.88 -20.83 -8.06
N ARG A 376 14.17 -21.62 -8.87
CA ARG A 376 14.46 -21.87 -10.29
C ARG A 376 13.28 -21.42 -11.12
N PHE A 377 13.52 -21.01 -12.36
CA PHE A 377 12.41 -20.65 -13.22
C PHE A 377 11.48 -21.85 -13.47
N GLY A 378 10.20 -21.66 -13.19
CA GLY A 378 9.17 -22.70 -13.31
C GLY A 378 9.09 -23.67 -12.13
N ASP A 379 9.91 -23.50 -11.09
CA ASP A 379 9.83 -24.30 -9.86
C ASP A 379 9.02 -23.53 -8.82
N ARG A 380 7.77 -23.94 -8.61
CA ARG A 380 6.84 -23.29 -7.68
C ARG A 380 7.20 -23.56 -6.21
N ASP A 381 7.70 -24.76 -5.91
CA ASP A 381 7.87 -25.22 -4.53
C ASP A 381 9.12 -24.59 -3.88
N ALA A 382 10.10 -24.19 -4.71
CA ALA A 382 11.31 -23.44 -4.32
C ALA A 382 11.04 -21.94 -4.22
#